data_AF-A0A537RWE5-F1
#
_entry.id   AF-A0A537RWE5-F1
#
_cell.length_a   1.000
_cell.length_b   1.000
_cell.length_c   1.000
_cell.angle_alpha   90.00
_cell.angle_beta   90.00
_cell.angle_gamma   90.00
#
_symmetry.space_group_name_H-M   'P 1'
#
loop_
_entity.id
_entity.type
_entity.pdbx_description
1 polymer ?
#
loop_
_entity_poly.entity_id
_entity_poly.type
_entity_poly.pdbx_seq_one_letter_code
_entity_poly.pdbx_strand_id
1 'polypeptide(L)'
;MLEPIGIDRWPYELALKYSIRDALTCSVGQRWLVAYWSRQVLNKVLTQPLRFLLIAAAGFAALRLEQVIGEDPRRIGDRPPVTPRELAVLRLVSLGRGTYEIAKLLGIGEETVRSHLKKVQAKLGVRNRTHAAAEAVRQQLIP
;
A
#
# COMPACT_ATOMS: atom_id res chain seq x y z
N MET A 1 15.80 -14.30 -4.91
CA MET A 1 14.97 -13.14 -5.31
C MET A 1 13.59 -13.43 -4.77
N LEU A 2 13.22 -12.85 -3.64
CA LEU A 2 11.94 -13.12 -2.96
C LEU A 2 10.87 -12.26 -3.63
N GLU A 3 9.98 -12.86 -4.41
CA GLU A 3 8.83 -12.15 -4.98
C GLU A 3 7.83 -11.84 -3.85
N PRO A 4 7.36 -10.58 -3.73
CA PRO A 4 6.38 -10.23 -2.71
C PRO A 4 5.01 -10.85 -3.03
N ILE A 5 4.45 -11.60 -2.08
CA ILE A 5 3.14 -12.26 -2.19
C ILE A 5 2.06 -11.34 -1.59
N GLY A 6 1.00 -11.03 -2.34
CA GLY A 6 -0.20 -10.35 -1.81
C GLY A 6 -0.34 -8.86 -2.18
N ILE A 7 -0.88 -8.05 -1.27
CA ILE A 7 -1.32 -6.64 -1.48
C ILE A 7 -0.20 -5.69 -1.92
N ASP A 8 1.05 -6.08 -1.68
CA ASP A 8 2.25 -5.35 -2.09
C ASP A 8 2.60 -5.58 -3.58
N ARG A 9 1.79 -6.34 -4.32
CA ARG A 9 1.98 -6.57 -5.77
C ARG A 9 1.48 -5.42 -6.65
N TRP A 10 0.55 -4.59 -6.16
CA TRP A 10 0.00 -3.48 -6.93
C TRP A 10 1.06 -2.52 -7.52
N PRO A 11 2.08 -2.08 -6.76
CA PRO A 11 3.16 -1.26 -7.31
C PRO A 11 3.90 -1.95 -8.46
N TYR A 12 4.08 -3.28 -8.37
CA TYR A 12 4.75 -4.09 -9.40
C TYR A 12 3.87 -4.25 -10.65
N GLU A 13 2.57 -4.51 -10.47
CA GLU A 13 1.60 -4.58 -11.58
C GLU A 13 1.46 -3.23 -12.30
N LEU A 14 1.44 -2.13 -11.55
CA LEU A 14 1.41 -0.78 -12.10
C LEU A 14 2.71 -0.48 -12.88
N ALA A 15 3.88 -0.88 -12.34
CA ALA A 15 5.16 -0.74 -13.01
C ALA A 15 5.17 -1.46 -14.37
N LEU A 16 4.74 -2.72 -14.38
CA LEU A 16 4.67 -3.54 -15.59
C LEU A 16 3.71 -2.95 -16.63
N LYS A 17 2.56 -2.42 -16.18
CA LYS A 17 1.58 -1.74 -17.05
C LYS A 17 2.18 -0.53 -17.79
N TYR A 18 3.07 0.21 -17.14
CA TYR A 18 3.75 1.36 -17.75
C TYR A 18 5.09 1.03 -18.43
N SER A 19 5.29 -0.25 -18.79
CA SER A 19 6.52 -0.75 -19.44
C SER A 19 7.80 -0.53 -18.61
N ILE A 20 7.67 -0.47 -17.29
CA ILE A 20 8.82 -0.41 -16.39
C ILE A 20 9.32 -1.83 -16.19
N ARG A 21 10.61 -2.04 -16.47
CA ARG A 21 11.23 -3.37 -16.53
C ARG A 21 12.24 -3.60 -15.41
N ASP A 22 12.66 -2.54 -14.75
CA ASP A 22 13.67 -2.62 -13.71
C ASP A 22 13.43 -1.52 -12.68
N ALA A 23 13.57 -1.89 -11.41
CA ALA A 23 13.33 -1.01 -10.28
C ALA A 23 14.29 -1.34 -9.15
N LEU A 24 14.91 -0.31 -8.57
CA LEU A 24 15.73 -0.47 -7.37
C LEU A 24 14.86 -0.15 -6.15
N THR A 25 14.55 -1.19 -5.38
CA THR A 25 13.80 -1.08 -4.13
C THR A 25 14.77 -1.06 -2.96
N CYS A 26 14.68 -0.03 -2.13
CA CYS A 26 15.33 0.00 -0.84
C CYS A 26 14.25 -0.01 0.26
N SER A 27 14.41 -0.90 1.24
CA SER A 27 13.56 -0.89 2.42
C SER A 27 14.11 0.13 3.42
N VAL A 28 13.24 1.03 3.89
CA VAL A 28 13.53 2.05 4.90
C VAL A 28 12.49 1.92 6.00
N GLY A 29 12.87 1.48 7.20
CA GLY A 29 11.98 1.41 8.37
C GLY A 29 10.65 0.67 8.13
N GLN A 30 10.70 -0.59 7.68
CA GLN A 30 9.54 -1.40 7.24
C GLN A 30 8.70 -0.81 6.10
N ARG A 31 9.21 0.23 5.41
CA ARG A 31 8.54 0.90 4.30
C ARG A 31 9.37 0.72 3.03
N TRP A 32 8.74 0.26 1.96
CA TRP A 32 9.41 0.12 0.67
C TRP A 32 9.50 1.49 -0.03
N LEU A 33 10.71 1.91 -0.37
CA LEU A 33 10.94 3.09 -1.20
C LEU A 33 11.54 2.63 -2.54
N VAL A 34 10.89 2.98 -3.65
CA VAL A 34 11.43 2.69 -4.98
C VAL A 34 12.32 3.86 -5.37
N ALA A 35 13.62 3.66 -5.27
CA ALA A 35 14.61 4.71 -5.53
C ALA A 35 14.78 5.00 -7.03
N TYR A 36 14.48 4.04 -7.90
CA TYR A 36 14.69 4.18 -9.33
C TYR A 36 13.75 3.31 -10.17
N TRP A 37 13.27 3.84 -11.30
CA TRP A 37 12.40 3.14 -12.26
C TRP A 37 12.97 3.32 -13.68
N SER A 38 13.17 2.24 -14.41
CA SER A 38 13.66 2.29 -15.81
C SER A 38 12.81 1.45 -16.75
N ARG A 39 12.56 1.99 -17.95
CA ARG A 39 11.95 1.25 -19.06
C ARG A 39 12.92 0.25 -19.71
N GLN A 40 14.22 0.44 -19.54
CA GLN A 40 15.27 -0.46 -20.02
C GLN A 40 15.85 -1.29 -18.86
N VAL A 41 16.14 -2.57 -19.12
CA VAL A 41 16.82 -3.45 -18.16
C VAL A 41 18.20 -2.85 -17.85
N LEU A 42 18.46 -2.43 -16.60
CA LEU A 42 19.65 -1.68 -16.23
C LEU A 42 20.94 -2.44 -16.56
N ASN A 43 20.89 -3.78 -16.58
CA ASN A 43 22.02 -4.63 -16.95
C ASN A 43 22.58 -4.37 -18.36
N LYS A 44 21.80 -3.78 -19.28
CA LYS A 44 22.29 -3.43 -20.62
C LYS A 44 22.90 -2.03 -20.71
N VAL A 45 22.65 -1.15 -19.73
CA VAL A 45 23.00 0.28 -19.78
C VAL A 45 24.07 0.65 -18.76
N LEU A 46 24.12 -0.04 -17.61
CA LEU A 46 25.01 0.28 -16.50
C LEU A 46 26.07 -0.81 -16.30
N THR A 47 27.33 -0.41 -16.39
CA THR A 47 28.49 -1.24 -16.02
C THR A 47 28.48 -1.57 -14.53
N GLN A 48 29.06 -2.71 -14.14
CA GLN A 48 29.14 -3.17 -12.74
C GLN A 48 29.51 -2.08 -11.72
N PRO A 49 30.56 -1.25 -11.91
CA PRO A 49 30.93 -0.22 -10.95
C PRO A 49 29.86 0.86 -10.73
N LEU A 50 29.18 1.30 -11.80
CA LEU A 50 28.09 2.28 -11.71
C LEU A 50 26.87 1.73 -10.97
N ARG A 51 26.61 0.43 -11.11
CA ARG A 51 25.53 -0.26 -10.38
C ARG A 51 25.82 -0.30 -8.87
N PHE A 52 27.05 -0.59 -8.47
CA PHE A 52 27.45 -0.52 -7.05
C PHE A 52 27.28 0.89 -6.50
N LEU A 53 27.68 1.91 -7.27
CA LEU A 53 27.61 3.30 -6.84
C LEU A 53 26.15 3.78 -6.71
N LEU A 54 25.27 3.37 -7.62
CA LEU A 54 23.82 3.64 -7.53
C LEU A 54 23.18 2.95 -6.32
N ILE A 55 23.50 1.68 -6.06
CA ILE A 55 23.00 0.95 -4.88
C ILE A 55 23.49 1.62 -3.59
N ALA A 56 24.78 2.00 -3.54
CA ALA A 56 25.37 2.67 -2.39
C ALA A 56 24.74 4.05 -2.15
N ALA A 57 24.54 4.84 -3.21
CA ALA A 57 23.90 6.15 -3.13
C ALA A 57 22.42 6.04 -2.70
N ALA A 58 21.68 5.08 -3.27
CA ALA A 58 20.30 4.81 -2.88
C ALA A 58 20.19 4.32 -1.42
N GLY A 59 21.11 3.45 -0.99
CA GLY A 59 21.21 2.99 0.40
C GLY A 59 21.54 4.12 1.37
N PHE A 60 22.48 5.00 1.00
CA PHE A 60 22.83 6.17 1.81
C PHE A 60 21.66 7.17 1.91
N ALA A 61 20.99 7.44 0.78
CA ALA A 61 19.79 8.29 0.76
C ALA A 61 18.68 7.69 1.64
N ALA A 62 18.46 6.37 1.56
CA ALA A 62 17.53 5.64 2.41
C ALA A 62 17.83 5.82 3.91
N LEU A 63 19.08 5.58 4.34
CA LEU A 63 19.51 5.75 5.73
C LEU A 63 19.35 7.20 6.21
N ARG A 64 19.68 8.18 5.36
CA ARG A 64 19.48 9.60 5.70
C ARG A 64 18.00 9.96 5.78
N LEU A 65 17.16 9.40 4.92
CA LEU A 65 15.72 9.60 4.97
C LEU A 65 15.14 9.04 6.27
N GLU A 66 15.63 7.88 6.72
CA GLU A 66 15.29 7.27 8.01
C GLU A 66 15.56 8.21 9.18
N GLN A 67 16.73 8.86 9.17
CA GLN A 67 17.12 9.84 10.20
C GLN A 67 16.31 11.14 10.15
N VAL A 68 15.92 11.59 8.95
CA VAL A 68 15.22 12.87 8.73
C VAL A 68 13.71 12.74 8.97
N ILE A 69 13.12 11.60 8.59
CA ILE A 69 11.69 11.33 8.81
C ILE A 69 11.42 11.07 10.30
N GLY A 70 12.44 10.63 11.06
CA GLY A 70 12.28 10.19 12.43
C GLY A 70 11.40 8.94 12.52
N GLU A 71 11.48 8.21 13.63
CA GLU A 71 10.42 7.28 13.98
C GLU A 71 9.16 8.12 14.21
N ASP A 72 8.28 8.23 13.22
CA ASP A 72 6.91 8.68 13.47
C ASP A 72 6.24 7.56 14.28
N PRO A 73 6.08 7.71 15.62
CA PRO A 73 5.62 6.63 16.49
C PRO A 73 4.17 6.24 16.17
N ARG A 74 3.49 7.04 15.36
CA ARG A 74 2.09 6.85 14.95
C ARG A 74 1.92 5.85 13.81
N ARG A 75 3.00 5.29 13.23
CA ARG A 75 2.92 4.52 11.98
C ARG A 75 3.26 3.04 12.04
N ILE A 76 3.78 2.53 13.14
CA ILE A 76 3.97 1.08 13.36
C ILE A 76 3.37 0.74 14.72
N GLY A 77 2.05 0.50 14.74
CA GLY A 77 1.31 0.14 15.96
C GLY A 77 -0.09 0.75 16.04
N ASP A 78 -0.29 1.92 15.43
CA ASP A 78 -1.54 2.71 15.57
C ASP A 78 -2.45 2.69 14.34
N ARG A 79 -2.07 1.97 13.28
CA ARG A 79 -3.03 1.67 12.21
C ARG A 79 -4.00 0.65 12.77
N PRO A 80 -5.30 0.96 12.87
CA PRO A 80 -6.28 -0.02 13.28
C PRO A 80 -6.11 -1.26 12.40
N PRO A 81 -6.15 -2.49 12.97
CA PRO A 81 -5.87 -3.73 12.25
C PRO A 81 -7.01 -4.05 11.28
N VAL A 82 -7.15 -3.23 10.25
CA VAL A 82 -8.15 -3.35 9.19
C VAL A 82 -7.61 -4.37 8.20
N THR A 83 -8.36 -5.45 8.04
CA THR A 83 -7.99 -6.53 7.13
C THR A 83 -8.15 -6.09 5.67
N PRO A 84 -7.50 -6.78 4.73
CA PRO A 84 -7.64 -6.48 3.30
C PRO A 84 -9.08 -6.45 2.79
N ARG A 85 -9.92 -7.38 3.28
CA ARG A 85 -11.34 -7.48 2.88
C ARG A 85 -12.16 -6.34 3.42
N GLU A 86 -11.91 -5.97 4.67
CA GLU A 86 -12.52 -4.81 5.31
C GLU A 86 -12.16 -3.49 4.58
N LEU A 87 -10.92 -3.37 4.13
CA LEU A 87 -10.43 -2.22 3.37
C LEU A 87 -11.05 -2.17 1.96
N ALA A 88 -11.22 -3.31 1.30
CA ALA A 88 -11.94 -3.40 0.02
C ALA A 88 -13.40 -2.95 0.13
N VAL A 89 -14.09 -3.35 1.21
CA VAL A 89 -15.45 -2.91 1.50
C VAL A 89 -15.49 -1.39 1.76
N LEU A 90 -14.57 -0.86 2.56
CA LEU A 90 -14.47 0.58 2.83
C LEU A 90 -14.27 1.43 1.58
N ARG A 91 -13.43 0.98 0.64
CA ARG A 91 -13.22 1.66 -0.65
C ARG A 91 -14.51 1.77 -1.46
N LEU A 92 -15.30 0.71 -1.51
CA LEU A 92 -16.56 0.75 -2.25
C LEU A 92 -17.60 1.63 -1.53
N VAL A 93 -17.57 1.67 -0.20
CA VAL A 93 -18.40 2.61 0.57
C VAL A 93 -18.00 4.07 0.34
N SER A 94 -16.70 4.40 0.24
CA SER A 94 -16.26 5.77 -0.07
C SER A 94 -16.68 6.22 -1.47
N LEU A 95 -16.84 5.29 -2.40
CA LEU A 95 -17.42 5.51 -3.73
C LEU A 95 -18.96 5.61 -3.73
N GLY A 96 -19.61 5.59 -2.56
CA GLY A 96 -21.06 5.74 -2.42
C GLY A 96 -21.87 4.45 -2.68
N ARG A 97 -21.23 3.28 -2.79
CA ARG A 97 -21.91 2.03 -3.14
C ARG A 97 -22.81 1.49 -2.03
N GLY A 98 -23.90 0.84 -2.43
CA GLY A 98 -24.81 0.13 -1.53
C GLY A 98 -24.27 -1.24 -1.11
N THR A 99 -24.77 -1.80 0.00
CA THR A 99 -24.35 -3.14 0.49
C THR A 99 -24.59 -4.24 -0.56
N TYR A 100 -25.70 -4.17 -1.29
CA TYR A 100 -26.02 -5.06 -2.41
C TYR A 100 -25.00 -4.99 -3.55
N GLU A 101 -24.63 -3.78 -3.97
CA GLU A 101 -23.65 -3.58 -5.04
C GLU A 101 -22.26 -4.07 -4.61
N ILE A 102 -21.88 -3.80 -3.35
CA ILE A 102 -20.61 -4.24 -2.77
C ILE A 102 -20.54 -5.76 -2.72
N ALA A 103 -21.62 -6.42 -2.29
CA ALA A 103 -21.75 -7.88 -2.27
C ALA A 103 -21.51 -8.47 -3.67
N LYS A 104 -22.18 -7.91 -4.68
CA LYS A 104 -22.03 -8.30 -6.09
C LYS A 104 -20.61 -8.10 -6.62
N LEU A 105 -19.98 -6.94 -6.32
CA LEU A 105 -18.63 -6.61 -6.79
C LEU A 105 -17.54 -7.47 -6.13
N LEU A 106 -17.73 -7.88 -4.88
CA LEU A 106 -16.76 -8.67 -4.12
C LEU A 106 -17.02 -10.17 -4.16
N GLY A 107 -18.14 -10.61 -4.75
CA GLY A 107 -18.54 -12.02 -4.81
C GLY A 107 -18.88 -12.63 -3.45
N ILE A 108 -19.45 -11.85 -2.53
CA ILE A 108 -19.80 -12.26 -1.16
C ILE A 108 -21.26 -11.94 -0.85
N GLY A 109 -21.82 -12.51 0.22
CA GLY A 109 -23.18 -12.21 0.65
C GLY A 109 -23.31 -10.81 1.27
N GLU A 110 -24.48 -10.19 1.15
CA GLU A 110 -24.78 -8.89 1.79
C GLU A 110 -24.56 -8.91 3.30
N GLU A 111 -24.93 -10.01 3.95
CA GLU A 111 -24.74 -10.18 5.40
C GLU A 111 -23.24 -10.24 5.75
N THR A 112 -22.42 -10.81 4.87
CA THR A 112 -20.95 -10.81 5.00
C THR A 112 -20.39 -9.39 4.87
N VAL A 113 -20.91 -8.57 3.95
CA VAL A 113 -20.55 -7.15 3.82
C VAL A 113 -20.91 -6.38 5.10
N ARG A 114 -22.11 -6.59 5.65
CA ARG A 114 -22.54 -5.97 6.91
C ARG A 114 -21.63 -6.37 8.07
N SER A 115 -21.25 -7.64 8.13
CA SER A 115 -20.30 -8.16 9.12
C SER A 115 -18.94 -7.48 9.02
N HIS A 116 -18.39 -7.34 7.81
CA HIS A 116 -17.14 -6.60 7.58
C HIS A 116 -17.26 -5.13 7.99
N LEU A 117 -18.36 -4.45 7.66
CA LEU A 117 -18.59 -3.07 8.07
C LEU A 117 -18.67 -2.90 9.58
N LYS A 118 -19.34 -3.81 10.29
CA LYS A 118 -19.45 -3.79 11.75
C LYS A 118 -18.07 -3.97 12.41
N LYS A 119 -17.26 -4.91 11.90
CA LYS A 119 -15.89 -5.13 12.37
C LYS A 119 -15.00 -3.91 12.14
N VAL A 120 -15.08 -3.30 10.96
CA VAL A 120 -14.36 -2.06 10.65
C VAL A 120 -14.78 -0.91 11.56
N GLN A 121 -16.08 -0.71 11.74
CA GLN A 121 -16.60 0.36 12.57
C GLN A 121 -16.10 0.23 14.02
N ALA A 122 -16.12 -0.99 14.55
CA ALA A 122 -15.55 -1.29 15.87
C ALA A 122 -14.04 -1.02 15.93
N LYS A 123 -13.27 -1.43 14.90
CA LYS A 123 -11.82 -1.21 14.82
C LYS A 123 -11.43 0.26 14.67
N LEU A 124 -12.22 1.03 13.95
CA LEU A 124 -12.00 2.46 13.72
C LEU A 124 -12.61 3.34 14.84
N GLY A 125 -13.38 2.78 15.78
CA GLY A 125 -14.07 3.54 16.83
C GLY A 125 -15.19 4.47 16.31
N VAL A 126 -15.74 4.16 15.14
CA VAL A 126 -16.74 5.00 14.44
C VAL A 126 -18.13 4.39 14.52
N ARG A 127 -19.15 5.24 14.47
CA ARG A 127 -20.55 4.83 14.68
C ARG A 127 -21.30 4.47 13.40
N ASN A 128 -20.91 5.05 12.26
CA ASN A 128 -21.68 4.97 11.02
C ASN A 128 -20.77 4.62 9.83
N ARG A 129 -21.32 3.99 8.79
CA ARG A 129 -20.59 3.67 7.54
C ARG A 129 -19.97 4.90 6.86
N THR A 130 -20.66 6.03 6.88
CA THR A 130 -20.16 7.30 6.31
C THR A 130 -19.01 7.86 7.14
N HIS A 131 -19.13 7.78 8.46
CA HIS A 131 -18.04 8.14 9.36
C HIS A 131 -16.82 7.23 9.15
N ALA A 132 -17.03 5.92 8.96
CA ALA A 132 -15.96 4.98 8.64
C ALA A 132 -15.25 5.30 7.32
N ALA A 133 -15.98 5.71 6.28
CA ALA A 133 -15.38 6.13 5.02
C ALA A 133 -14.56 7.42 5.18
N ALA A 134 -15.09 8.43 5.87
CA ALA A 134 -14.37 9.67 6.14
C ALA A 134 -13.11 9.45 6.99
N GLU A 135 -13.20 8.58 8.01
CA GLU A 135 -12.07 8.20 8.85
C GLU A 135 -10.99 7.46 8.05
N ALA A 136 -11.41 6.53 7.19
CA ALA A 136 -10.48 5.76 6.36
C ALA A 136 -9.70 6.66 5.38
N VAL A 137 -10.33 7.71 4.84
CA VAL A 137 -9.65 8.73 4.02
C VAL A 137 -8.70 9.57 4.89
N ARG A 138 -9.15 10.03 6.07
CA ARG A 138 -8.33 10.83 6.99
C ARG A 138 -7.07 10.10 7.44
N GLN A 139 -7.17 8.80 7.68
CA GLN A 139 -6.06 7.93 8.08
C GLN A 139 -5.24 7.40 6.89
N GLN A 140 -5.55 7.83 5.64
CA GLN A 140 -4.87 7.39 4.41
C GLN A 140 -4.91 5.86 4.21
N LEU A 141 -5.94 5.18 4.71
CA LEU A 141 -6.15 3.75 4.52
C LEU A 141 -6.70 3.44 3.12
N ILE A 142 -7.47 4.39 2.58
CA ILE A 142 -8.04 4.33 1.24
C ILE A 142 -7.72 5.65 0.50
N PRO A 143 -7.56 5.60 -0.83
CA PRO A 143 -7.28 6.78 -1.65
C PRO A 143 -8.45 7.77 -1.66
#